data_AF-A0A1V3TZB8-F1
#
_entry.id   AF-A0A1V3TZB8-F1
#
_cell.length_a   1.000
_cell.length_b   1.000
_cell.length_c   1.000
_cell.angle_alpha   90.00
_cell.angle_beta   90.00
_cell.angle_gamma   90.00
#
_symmetry.space_group_name_H-M   'P 1'
#
loop_
_entity.id
_entity.type
_entity.pdbx_description
1 polymer ?
#
loop_
_entity_poly.entity_id
_entity_poly.type
_entity_poly.pdbx_seq_one_letter_code
_entity_poly.pdbx_strand_id
1 'polypeptide(L)'
;MRRTLLFLLFTGVQVVSAQTYEVTYQNSFEGKVNPNQNHLITITNSDKTLLFNEKIKNKKADFPFEINEITRKNNEVSQFAFLNNTDIVKTSDNTMLAKQEFKPTSETGKILGYNVKKAVTVVNSNTIEVWYTNDLKVKGGPSLLGQDLGLVLKTVRNGSSIVEATSVKKVKNLDDQSLFQNKNITEKDALTYKDLIWRSRFITIPVFENETINFSDASKSDQNIQRFGNGTIILKKIKLPEIKQGNTIFAELKQKSNGDAYDRTGSVFIIPQERAISYYTGLSQGVKTLPVYQNGNGKSYQGVTITPDYLPFIELMRFFTPFGIGHFNEKIQLKGKTWQSNTPYRQDITELRPQLSGKEVWIGAFIGNYDKGGHQVSLELSIHPDQQKIVNNNFVLPVFNTTNVMEMAGQDYPTMFNSDKGVEAEFTLTKDLKNAQLRYITTGHGGWGEGDEFVPKENAIYVDGKLVHAFIPWRTDCGSYRLFNPASGNFEDGLSSSDLSRSNWCPGTTTNPVYINLGNLKAGKHTIQVKIPQGAPEGSSQSFWNVSGVLLGQE
;
A
#
# COMPACT_ATOMS: atom_id res chain seq x y z
N MET A 1 19.76 -5.15 91.42
CA MET A 1 20.48 -3.86 91.41
C MET A 1 21.44 -3.86 90.22
N ARG A 2 21.37 -2.83 89.36
CA ARG A 2 22.32 -2.44 88.29
C ARG A 2 22.50 -3.32 87.03
N ARG A 3 21.68 -2.97 86.03
CA ARG A 3 21.99 -2.63 84.61
C ARG A 3 23.05 -3.45 83.87
N THR A 4 22.57 -4.38 83.03
CA THR A 4 23.31 -4.93 81.89
C THR A 4 23.08 -4.05 80.67
N LEU A 5 24.16 -3.51 80.10
CA LEU A 5 24.17 -2.69 78.88
C LEU A 5 24.01 -3.62 77.66
N LEU A 6 22.91 -3.50 76.92
CA LEU A 6 22.69 -4.25 75.68
C LEU A 6 23.30 -3.45 74.52
N PHE A 7 24.43 -3.92 73.99
CA PHE A 7 25.01 -3.41 72.74
C PHE A 7 24.19 -3.95 71.56
N LEU A 8 23.42 -3.07 70.90
CA LEU A 8 22.80 -3.37 69.61
C LEU A 8 23.85 -3.25 68.51
N LEU A 9 24.26 -4.40 67.95
CA LEU A 9 25.03 -4.47 66.70
C LEU A 9 24.12 -4.10 65.53
N PHE A 10 24.28 -2.90 64.98
CA PHE A 10 23.75 -2.56 63.66
C PHE A 10 24.63 -3.24 62.61
N THR A 11 24.20 -4.40 62.11
CA THR A 11 24.77 -4.98 60.89
C THR A 11 24.19 -4.23 59.68
N GLY A 12 24.96 -3.24 59.19
CA GLY A 12 24.66 -2.59 57.92
C GLY A 12 24.72 -3.61 56.78
N VAL A 13 23.55 -3.95 56.21
CA VAL A 13 23.46 -4.70 54.96
C VAL A 13 23.98 -3.77 53.85
N GLN A 14 25.23 -3.93 53.46
CA GLN A 14 25.72 -3.35 52.21
C GLN A 14 25.04 -4.07 51.05
N VAL A 15 24.06 -3.42 50.43
CA VAL A 15 23.51 -3.83 49.14
C VAL A 15 24.63 -3.65 48.11
N VAL A 16 25.33 -4.74 47.78
CA VAL A 16 26.32 -4.74 46.69
C VAL A 16 25.54 -4.60 45.37
N SER A 17 25.48 -3.38 44.83
CA SER A 17 24.93 -3.14 43.51
C SER A 17 25.78 -3.88 42.45
N ALA A 18 25.14 -4.65 41.58
CA ALA A 18 25.82 -5.36 40.50
C ALA A 18 26.50 -4.36 39.54
N GLN A 19 27.81 -4.53 39.32
CA GLN A 19 28.59 -3.67 38.42
C GLN A 19 27.96 -3.64 37.03
N THR A 20 27.63 -2.43 36.55
CA THR A 20 27.11 -2.23 35.20
C THR A 20 28.23 -1.86 34.24
N TYR A 21 28.18 -2.40 33.02
CA TYR A 21 29.11 -2.14 31.93
C TYR A 21 28.40 -1.56 30.72
N GLU A 22 29.01 -0.58 30.07
CA GLU A 22 28.65 -0.09 28.75
C GLU A 22 29.68 -0.59 27.73
N VAL A 23 29.21 -1.26 26.68
CA VAL A 23 30.03 -1.74 25.57
C VAL A 23 29.61 -1.02 24.30
N THR A 24 30.58 -0.41 23.62
CA THR A 24 30.38 0.26 22.33
C THR A 24 30.98 -0.59 21.23
N TYR A 25 30.26 -0.74 20.11
CA TYR A 25 30.70 -1.55 18.98
C TYR A 25 30.88 -0.74 17.71
N GLN A 26 31.73 -1.25 16.83
CA GLN A 26 32.02 -0.71 15.52
C GLN A 26 31.76 -1.75 14.44
N ASN A 27 31.07 -1.33 13.38
CA ASN A 27 30.83 -2.12 12.19
C ASN A 27 31.96 -1.90 11.18
N SER A 28 32.35 -2.97 10.50
CA SER A 28 33.21 -2.93 9.33
C SER A 28 32.78 -3.95 8.28
N PHE A 29 33.10 -3.67 7.02
CA PHE A 29 32.89 -4.58 5.90
C PHE A 29 34.22 -4.76 5.18
N GLU A 30 34.73 -6.00 5.14
CA GLU A 30 36.02 -6.33 4.50
C GLU A 30 37.17 -5.42 4.98
N GLY A 31 37.24 -5.20 6.29
CA GLY A 31 38.25 -4.35 6.94
C GLY A 31 37.99 -2.84 6.84
N LYS A 32 36.99 -2.39 6.08
CA LYS A 32 36.65 -0.97 5.95
C LYS A 32 35.61 -0.55 6.98
N VAL A 33 35.96 0.47 7.77
CA VAL A 33 35.08 1.08 8.76
C VAL A 33 34.32 2.23 8.11
N ASN A 34 33.00 2.30 8.34
CA ASN A 34 32.23 3.48 7.95
C ASN A 34 32.48 4.61 8.98
N PRO A 35 33.01 5.78 8.57
CA PRO A 35 33.31 6.87 9.49
C PRO A 35 32.07 7.55 10.08
N ASN A 36 30.90 7.45 9.42
CA ASN A 36 29.65 8.10 9.84
C ASN A 36 28.62 7.09 10.38
N GLN A 37 29.08 6.04 11.05
CA GLN A 37 28.20 4.97 11.53
C GLN A 37 27.46 5.34 12.82
N ASN A 38 26.29 4.74 13.01
CA ASN A 38 25.55 4.78 14.28
C ASN A 38 26.01 3.60 15.15
N HIS A 39 26.85 3.87 16.15
CA HIS A 39 27.45 2.81 16.97
C HIS A 39 26.40 2.05 17.78
N LEU A 40 26.48 0.72 17.75
CA LEU A 40 25.67 -0.14 18.63
C LEU A 40 26.21 -0.02 20.07
N ILE A 41 25.30 -0.08 21.03
CA ILE A 41 25.61 0.03 22.46
C ILE A 41 24.88 -1.07 23.21
N THR A 42 25.61 -1.77 24.07
CA THR A 42 25.05 -2.67 25.09
C THR A 42 25.33 -2.09 26.46
N ILE A 43 24.29 -1.92 27.29
CA ILE A 43 24.45 -1.65 28.72
C ILE A 43 24.00 -2.90 29.47
N THR A 44 24.84 -3.44 30.34
CA THR A 44 24.54 -4.71 31.01
C THR A 44 25.08 -4.83 32.43
N ASN A 45 24.34 -5.56 33.26
CA ASN A 45 24.79 -6.08 34.55
C ASN A 45 24.33 -7.56 34.68
N SER A 46 24.33 -8.11 35.90
CA SER A 46 23.90 -9.49 36.15
C SER A 46 22.40 -9.71 35.98
N ASP A 47 21.60 -8.65 36.08
CA ASP A 47 20.14 -8.73 36.18
C ASP A 47 19.46 -8.39 34.86
N LYS A 48 20.02 -7.42 34.14
CA LYS A 48 19.43 -6.82 32.94
C LYS A 48 20.48 -6.46 31.90
N THR A 49 20.11 -6.62 30.63
CA THR A 49 20.86 -6.13 29.48
C THR A 49 19.96 -5.30 28.58
N LEU A 50 20.44 -4.15 28.13
CA LEU A 50 19.80 -3.29 27.15
C LEU A 50 20.69 -3.17 25.91
N LEU A 51 20.10 -3.34 24.72
CA LEU A 51 20.75 -3.26 23.42
C LEU A 51 20.04 -2.22 22.54
N PHE A 52 20.80 -1.23 22.08
CA PHE A 52 20.34 -0.08 21.30
C PHE A 52 21.53 0.55 20.56
N ASN A 53 21.44 1.83 20.18
CA ASN A 53 22.51 2.53 19.48
C ASN A 53 22.67 3.98 19.95
N GLU A 54 23.74 4.62 19.51
CA GLU A 54 24.11 5.98 19.90
C GLU A 54 23.05 7.03 19.54
N LYS A 55 22.42 6.95 18.36
CA LYS A 55 21.32 7.85 18.00
C LYS A 55 20.14 7.75 18.97
N ILE A 56 19.79 6.53 19.40
CA ILE A 56 18.73 6.31 20.40
C ILE A 56 19.16 6.88 21.76
N LYS A 57 20.41 6.60 22.19
CA LYS A 57 20.99 7.16 23.44
C LYS A 57 20.86 8.68 23.48
N ASN A 58 21.15 9.32 22.36
CA ASN A 58 21.17 10.77 22.20
C ASN A 58 19.82 11.37 21.80
N LYS A 59 18.74 10.58 21.72
CA LYS A 59 17.39 11.01 21.31
C LYS A 59 17.34 11.67 19.92
N LYS A 60 18.16 11.15 18.98
CA LYS A 60 18.29 11.60 17.58
C LYS A 60 17.93 10.50 16.56
N ALA A 61 17.31 9.40 17.00
CA ALA A 61 16.86 8.34 16.10
C ALA A 61 15.51 8.72 15.49
N ASP A 62 15.37 8.54 14.19
CA ASP A 62 14.09 8.68 13.50
C ASP A 62 13.17 7.49 13.82
N PHE A 63 11.86 7.72 13.81
CA PHE A 63 10.88 6.66 14.00
C PHE A 63 10.59 5.89 12.69
N PRO A 64 10.20 4.61 12.78
CA PRO A 64 10.25 3.78 13.99
C PRO A 64 11.68 3.33 14.29
N PHE A 65 12.00 3.18 15.58
CA PHE A 65 13.24 2.53 16.03
C PHE A 65 12.97 1.47 17.10
N GLU A 66 13.86 0.48 17.19
CA GLU A 66 13.74 -0.66 18.11
C GLU A 66 14.87 -0.67 19.15
N ILE A 67 14.55 -1.15 20.35
CA ILE A 67 15.51 -1.53 21.39
C ILE A 67 15.17 -2.94 21.89
N ASN A 68 16.17 -3.63 22.42
CA ASN A 68 16.00 -4.95 23.00
C ASN A 68 16.45 -4.94 24.46
N GLU A 69 15.65 -5.54 25.31
CA GLU A 69 15.93 -5.77 26.71
C GLU A 69 15.93 -7.26 26.99
N ILE A 70 16.84 -7.71 27.85
CA ILE A 70 16.88 -9.09 28.34
C ILE A 70 16.88 -9.06 29.86
N THR A 71 15.86 -9.65 30.46
CA THR A 71 15.81 -9.93 31.90
C THR A 71 16.57 -11.22 32.17
N ARG A 72 17.74 -11.14 32.81
CA ARG A 72 18.67 -12.28 32.96
C ARG A 72 18.19 -13.34 33.95
N LYS A 73 17.28 -12.99 34.85
CA LYS A 73 16.71 -13.93 35.83
C LYS A 73 15.87 -15.04 35.18
N ASN A 74 15.13 -14.70 34.12
CA ASN A 74 14.19 -15.60 33.44
C ASN A 74 14.46 -15.72 31.94
N ASN A 75 15.53 -15.10 31.43
CA ASN A 75 15.88 -15.02 30.01
C ASN A 75 14.75 -14.48 29.11
N GLU A 76 13.84 -13.67 29.67
CA GLU A 76 12.81 -13.00 28.89
C GLU A 76 13.44 -11.92 28.00
N VAL A 77 13.29 -12.09 26.68
CA VAL A 77 13.69 -11.09 25.68
C VAL A 77 12.49 -10.22 25.39
N SER A 78 12.60 -8.93 25.68
CA SER A 78 11.60 -7.90 25.41
C SER A 78 12.07 -7.00 24.29
N GLN A 79 11.34 -6.98 23.17
CA GLN A 79 11.60 -6.06 22.07
C GLN A 79 10.63 -4.90 22.15
N PHE A 80 11.13 -3.67 22.14
CA PHE A 80 10.31 -2.47 22.16
C PHE A 80 10.49 -1.71 20.85
N ALA A 81 9.39 -1.32 20.21
CA ALA A 81 9.39 -0.45 19.05
C ALA A 81 8.74 0.87 19.40
N PHE A 82 9.49 1.95 19.20
CA PHE A 82 9.02 3.32 19.34
C PHE A 82 8.42 3.72 18.01
N LEU A 83 7.10 3.84 17.94
CA LEU A 83 6.38 4.11 16.70
C LEU A 83 6.31 5.60 16.40
N ASN A 84 6.20 6.41 17.44
CA ASN A 84 6.14 7.86 17.37
C ASN A 84 6.56 8.48 18.73
N ASN A 85 6.25 9.76 18.93
CA ASN A 85 6.59 10.48 20.16
C ASN A 85 5.93 9.93 21.43
N THR A 86 4.77 9.30 21.34
CA THR A 86 3.97 8.85 22.50
C THR A 86 3.89 7.33 22.62
N ASP A 87 3.93 6.60 21.50
CA ASP A 87 3.52 5.21 21.47
C ASP A 87 4.72 4.26 21.33
N ILE A 88 4.73 3.26 22.20
CA ILE A 88 5.65 2.12 22.17
C ILE A 88 4.82 0.84 22.13
N VAL A 89 5.18 -0.09 21.25
CA VAL A 89 4.70 -1.46 21.31
C VAL A 89 5.82 -2.39 21.77
N LYS A 90 5.46 -3.40 22.56
CA LYS A 90 6.38 -4.42 23.08
C LYS A 90 5.95 -5.80 22.61
N THR A 91 6.91 -6.68 22.36
CA THR A 91 6.66 -8.13 22.32
C THR A 91 7.71 -8.86 23.17
N SER A 92 7.33 -9.97 23.81
CA SER A 92 8.17 -10.68 24.79
C SER A 92 8.26 -12.16 24.46
N ASP A 93 9.44 -12.77 24.58
CA ASP A 93 9.67 -14.21 24.39
C ASP A 93 10.80 -14.71 25.31
N ASN A 94 10.50 -15.65 26.19
CA ASN A 94 11.46 -16.28 27.09
C ASN A 94 12.13 -17.55 26.53
N THR A 95 11.71 -17.99 25.34
CA THR A 95 12.27 -19.16 24.64
C THR A 95 13.30 -18.77 23.59
N MET A 96 13.36 -17.50 23.19
CA MET A 96 14.17 -17.02 22.06
C MET A 96 15.66 -17.33 22.20
N LEU A 97 16.22 -17.20 23.41
CA LEU A 97 17.64 -17.48 23.64
C LEU A 97 17.92 -18.99 23.63
N ALA A 98 17.04 -19.79 24.23
CA ALA A 98 17.20 -21.25 24.32
C ALA A 98 17.12 -21.94 22.94
N LYS A 99 16.42 -21.34 21.98
CA LYS A 99 16.31 -21.85 20.60
C LYS A 99 17.57 -21.62 19.76
N GLN A 100 18.55 -20.85 20.24
CA GLN A 100 19.75 -20.59 19.45
C GLN A 100 20.73 -21.77 19.53
N GLU A 101 21.10 -22.30 18.36
CA GLU A 101 22.06 -23.39 18.27
C GLU A 101 23.46 -22.86 17.93
N PHE A 102 24.45 -23.26 18.72
CA PHE A 102 25.84 -22.90 18.54
C PHE A 102 26.73 -24.13 18.51
N LYS A 103 27.62 -24.19 17.53
CA LYS A 103 28.73 -25.14 17.48
C LYS A 103 29.96 -24.49 18.13
N PRO A 104 30.41 -24.94 19.31
CA PRO A 104 31.63 -24.42 19.90
C PRO A 104 32.84 -24.79 19.03
N THR A 105 33.88 -23.96 19.08
CA THR A 105 35.16 -24.23 18.43
C THR A 105 36.28 -24.22 19.47
N SER A 106 37.48 -24.70 19.09
CA SER A 106 38.69 -24.60 19.92
C SER A 106 39.37 -23.23 19.85
N GLU A 107 38.89 -22.32 19.00
CA GLU A 107 39.50 -21.02 18.81
C GLU A 107 39.26 -20.09 20.01
N THR A 108 40.36 -19.48 20.46
CA THR A 108 40.40 -18.55 21.60
C THR A 108 41.27 -17.35 21.26
N GLY A 109 41.12 -16.26 22.01
CA GLY A 109 41.92 -15.05 21.79
C GLY A 109 41.69 -14.00 22.86
N LYS A 110 42.08 -12.75 22.55
CA LYS A 110 41.79 -11.59 23.39
C LYS A 110 41.18 -10.46 22.58
N ILE A 111 40.15 -9.82 23.13
CA ILE A 111 39.56 -8.58 22.60
C ILE A 111 39.48 -7.59 23.75
N LEU A 112 40.05 -6.40 23.58
CA LEU A 112 40.16 -5.36 24.62
C LEU A 112 40.74 -5.87 25.96
N GLY A 113 41.64 -6.86 25.89
CA GLY A 113 42.29 -7.48 27.05
C GLY A 113 41.52 -8.65 27.70
N TYR A 114 40.26 -8.88 27.33
CA TYR A 114 39.41 -9.96 27.84
C TYR A 114 39.62 -11.25 27.06
N ASN A 115 39.63 -12.40 27.75
CA ASN A 115 39.73 -13.70 27.10
C ASN A 115 38.42 -14.02 26.39
N VAL A 116 38.49 -14.42 25.12
CA VAL A 116 37.31 -14.75 24.30
C VAL A 116 37.39 -16.17 23.75
N LYS A 117 36.22 -16.79 23.58
CA LYS A 117 36.01 -18.07 22.89
C LYS A 117 35.16 -17.84 21.64
N LYS A 118 35.36 -18.64 20.60
CA LYS A 118 34.53 -18.61 19.38
C LYS A 118 33.50 -19.74 19.35
N ALA A 119 32.27 -19.39 19.01
CA ALA A 119 31.23 -20.32 18.61
C ALA A 119 30.65 -19.92 17.25
N VAL A 120 30.08 -20.86 16.52
CA VAL A 120 29.52 -20.64 15.18
C VAL A 120 28.04 -21.04 15.17
N THR A 121 27.21 -20.21 14.56
CA THR A 121 25.79 -20.51 14.28
C THR A 121 25.47 -20.25 12.81
N VAL A 122 24.36 -20.82 12.34
CA VAL A 122 23.86 -20.61 10.97
C VAL A 122 22.42 -20.12 11.05
N VAL A 123 22.15 -18.93 10.50
CA VAL A 123 20.81 -18.34 10.46
C VAL A 123 20.48 -17.96 9.02
N ASN A 124 19.43 -18.56 8.46
CA ASN A 124 19.00 -18.35 7.07
C ASN A 124 20.20 -18.48 6.09
N SER A 125 20.95 -19.57 6.20
CA SER A 125 22.17 -19.88 5.43
C SER A 125 23.36 -18.94 5.64
N ASN A 126 23.23 -17.90 6.48
CA ASN A 126 24.38 -17.07 6.85
C ASN A 126 25.14 -17.73 7.98
N THR A 127 26.45 -17.84 7.83
CA THR A 127 27.34 -18.29 8.91
C THR A 127 27.69 -17.08 9.77
N ILE A 128 27.45 -17.18 11.08
CA ILE A 128 27.81 -16.14 12.04
C ILE A 128 28.77 -16.73 13.07
N GLU A 129 29.99 -16.21 13.09
CA GLU A 129 30.95 -16.48 14.15
C GLU A 129 30.72 -15.48 15.29
N VAL A 130 30.72 -15.98 16.53
CA VAL A 130 30.47 -15.19 17.74
C VAL A 130 31.62 -15.40 18.71
N TRP A 131 32.31 -14.31 19.04
CA TRP A 131 33.42 -14.26 19.98
C TRP A 131 32.97 -13.63 21.28
N TYR A 132 33.02 -14.37 22.38
CA TYR A 132 32.44 -13.96 23.66
C TYR A 132 33.37 -14.23 24.85
N THR A 133 33.26 -13.38 25.88
CA THR A 133 33.99 -13.50 27.16
C THR A 133 33.05 -13.82 28.32
N ASN A 134 33.59 -14.47 29.35
CA ASN A 134 32.93 -14.67 30.64
C ASN A 134 33.68 -14.00 31.80
N ASP A 135 34.75 -13.26 31.52
CA ASP A 135 35.65 -12.66 32.52
C ASP A 135 34.92 -11.66 33.43
N LEU A 136 33.92 -10.96 32.89
CA LEU A 136 33.18 -9.90 33.59
C LEU A 136 31.94 -10.38 34.36
N LYS A 137 31.61 -11.68 34.28
CA LYS A 137 30.41 -12.28 34.91
C LYS A 137 29.09 -11.58 34.52
N VAL A 138 29.03 -11.04 33.30
CA VAL A 138 27.84 -10.45 32.68
C VAL A 138 27.68 -11.03 31.27
N LYS A 139 26.46 -10.96 30.74
CA LYS A 139 26.11 -11.38 29.38
C LYS A 139 25.69 -10.18 28.55
N GLY A 140 25.89 -10.20 27.25
CA GLY A 140 25.60 -9.05 26.39
C GLY A 140 26.11 -9.27 24.98
N GLY A 141 25.86 -8.30 24.10
CA GLY A 141 26.33 -8.40 22.73
C GLY A 141 25.68 -7.40 21.78
N PRO A 142 26.25 -7.22 20.57
CA PRO A 142 25.75 -6.25 19.60
C PRO A 142 24.46 -6.70 18.89
N SER A 143 23.99 -7.92 19.11
CA SER A 143 22.74 -8.48 18.56
C SER A 143 22.13 -9.48 19.54
N LEU A 144 20.95 -10.03 19.24
CA LEU A 144 20.36 -11.09 20.06
C LEU A 144 21.13 -12.42 19.97
N LEU A 145 22.00 -12.62 18.97
CA LEU A 145 22.76 -13.85 18.81
C LEU A 145 23.86 -13.98 19.87
N GLY A 146 23.92 -15.13 20.53
CA GLY A 146 24.96 -15.48 21.49
C GLY A 146 24.80 -14.83 22.86
N GLN A 147 23.66 -14.17 23.10
CA GLN A 147 23.36 -13.47 24.36
C GLN A 147 23.34 -14.37 25.60
N ASP A 148 23.26 -15.69 25.43
CA ASP A 148 23.32 -16.65 26.55
C ASP A 148 24.69 -17.31 26.73
N LEU A 149 25.64 -17.10 25.81
CA LEU A 149 27.00 -17.67 25.86
C LEU A 149 27.94 -16.90 26.82
N GLY A 150 27.77 -15.57 26.92
CA GLY A 150 28.63 -14.66 27.65
C GLY A 150 28.44 -13.21 27.16
N LEU A 151 29.42 -12.34 27.40
CA LEU A 151 29.50 -11.03 26.78
C LEU A 151 30.17 -11.15 25.40
N VAL A 152 29.37 -11.09 24.34
CA VAL A 152 29.83 -11.10 22.95
C VAL A 152 30.58 -9.80 22.66
N LEU A 153 31.85 -9.90 22.28
CA LEU A 153 32.70 -8.75 21.93
C LEU A 153 32.93 -8.64 20.43
N LYS A 154 32.70 -9.70 19.65
CA LYS A 154 32.80 -9.65 18.19
C LYS A 154 31.86 -10.63 17.51
N THR A 155 31.26 -10.21 16.41
CA THR A 155 30.55 -11.09 15.49
C THR A 155 31.11 -10.94 14.07
N VAL A 156 31.17 -12.04 13.33
CA VAL A 156 31.58 -12.07 11.93
C VAL A 156 30.51 -12.80 11.13
N ARG A 157 29.84 -12.08 10.23
CA ARG A 157 28.81 -12.64 9.34
C ARG A 157 29.41 -12.88 7.95
N ASN A 158 29.38 -14.14 7.53
CA ASN A 158 29.89 -14.61 6.23
C ASN A 158 31.35 -14.20 5.94
N GLY A 159 32.18 -14.05 6.96
CA GLY A 159 33.58 -13.61 6.81
C GLY A 159 33.79 -12.13 6.45
N SER A 160 32.76 -11.42 5.98
CA SER A 160 32.91 -10.05 5.45
C SER A 160 32.41 -8.96 6.39
N SER A 161 31.25 -9.14 7.03
CA SER A 161 30.65 -8.12 7.91
C SER A 161 31.02 -8.38 9.37
N ILE A 162 31.76 -7.46 9.98
CA ILE A 162 32.28 -7.61 11.34
C ILE A 162 31.66 -6.53 12.22
N VAL A 163 31.17 -6.92 13.41
CA VAL A 163 30.81 -6.02 14.49
C VAL A 163 31.69 -6.32 15.68
N GLU A 164 32.55 -5.39 16.08
CA GLU A 164 33.57 -5.60 17.13
C GLU A 164 33.53 -4.49 18.18
N ALA A 165 33.69 -4.86 19.45
CA ALA A 165 33.70 -3.94 20.57
C ALA A 165 34.94 -3.04 20.51
N THR A 166 34.74 -1.72 20.63
CA THR A 166 35.81 -0.72 20.68
C THR A 166 36.08 -0.21 22.09
N SER A 167 35.11 -0.34 23.00
CA SER A 167 35.32 -0.05 24.41
C SER A 167 34.39 -0.84 25.32
N VAL A 168 34.86 -1.14 26.54
CA VAL A 168 34.10 -1.71 27.65
C VAL A 168 34.35 -0.83 28.87
N LYS A 169 33.33 -0.11 29.35
CA LYS A 169 33.45 0.89 30.42
C LYS A 169 32.55 0.55 31.59
N LYS A 170 33.02 0.75 32.81
CA LYS A 170 32.18 0.69 34.02
C LYS A 170 31.30 1.92 34.08
N VAL A 171 30.00 1.73 34.31
CA VAL A 171 29.03 2.81 34.52
C VAL A 171 28.29 2.61 35.85
N LYS A 172 27.75 3.70 36.42
CA LYS A 172 27.17 3.68 37.78
C LYS A 172 25.91 2.80 37.86
N ASN A 173 25.04 2.89 36.87
CA ASN A 173 23.76 2.21 36.81
C ASN A 173 23.29 2.05 35.35
N LEU A 174 22.40 1.09 35.12
CA LEU A 174 21.60 1.00 33.90
C LEU A 174 20.36 1.89 34.11
N ASP A 175 20.40 3.12 33.62
CA ASP A 175 19.26 4.05 33.67
C ASP A 175 18.65 4.23 32.27
N ASP A 176 17.54 3.53 32.04
CA ASP A 176 16.73 3.59 30.83
C ASP A 176 15.40 4.32 31.04
N GLN A 177 15.13 4.82 32.25
CA GLN A 177 13.87 5.50 32.58
C GLN A 177 13.61 6.67 31.63
N SER A 178 14.67 7.43 31.31
CA SER A 178 14.59 8.57 30.40
C SER A 178 14.26 8.22 28.94
N LEU A 179 14.41 6.95 28.53
CA LEU A 179 14.00 6.46 27.20
C LEU A 179 12.50 6.20 27.14
N PHE A 180 11.92 5.67 28.22
CA PHE A 180 10.51 5.30 28.30
C PHE A 180 9.60 6.36 28.92
N GLN A 181 10.18 7.41 29.51
CA GLN A 181 9.43 8.46 30.19
C GLN A 181 8.36 9.10 29.29
N ASN A 182 7.15 9.25 29.84
CA ASN A 182 5.98 9.85 29.18
C ASN A 182 5.55 9.14 27.88
N LYS A 183 5.81 7.82 27.76
CA LYS A 183 5.39 7.00 26.63
C LYS A 183 4.46 5.88 27.08
N ASN A 184 3.49 5.55 26.25
CA ASN A 184 2.54 4.47 26.48
C ASN A 184 3.11 3.18 25.90
N ILE A 185 3.34 2.17 26.73
CA ILE A 185 3.84 0.86 26.30
C ILE A 185 2.68 -0.12 26.27
N THR A 186 2.46 -0.76 25.12
CA THR A 186 1.45 -1.82 24.98
C THR A 186 2.07 -3.11 24.45
N GLU A 187 1.84 -4.22 25.15
CA GLU A 187 2.30 -5.54 24.69
C GLU A 187 1.42 -6.11 23.57
N LYS A 188 2.05 -6.75 22.59
CA LYS A 188 1.44 -7.34 21.39
C LYS A 188 2.09 -8.68 21.07
N ASP A 189 1.36 -9.53 20.35
CA ASP A 189 1.97 -10.71 19.73
C ASP A 189 3.00 -10.30 18.67
N ALA A 190 3.90 -11.23 18.31
CA ALA A 190 5.02 -10.93 17.43
C ALA A 190 4.61 -10.48 16.02
N LEU A 191 3.48 -10.97 15.49
CA LEU A 191 2.99 -10.60 14.16
C LEU A 191 2.42 -9.17 14.18
N THR A 192 1.55 -8.87 15.14
CA THR A 192 0.99 -7.53 15.33
C THR A 192 2.09 -6.50 15.65
N TYR A 193 3.10 -6.88 16.44
CA TYR A 193 4.27 -6.04 16.71
C TYR A 193 4.98 -5.63 15.42
N LYS A 194 5.26 -6.56 14.51
CA LYS A 194 5.91 -6.26 13.22
C LYS A 194 5.01 -5.49 12.26
N ASP A 195 3.70 -5.75 12.24
CA ASP A 195 2.73 -4.99 11.42
C ASP A 195 2.67 -3.52 11.86
N LEU A 196 2.59 -3.23 13.15
CA LEU A 196 2.54 -1.86 13.66
C LEU A 196 3.83 -1.07 13.36
N ILE A 197 4.99 -1.72 13.43
CA ILE A 197 6.26 -1.12 12.98
C ILE A 197 6.18 -0.79 11.49
N TRP A 198 5.74 -1.73 10.66
CA TRP A 198 5.64 -1.51 9.22
C TRP A 198 4.68 -0.37 8.88
N ARG A 199 3.46 -0.38 9.44
CA ARG A 199 2.44 0.67 9.24
C ARG A 199 2.86 2.04 9.74
N SER A 200 3.74 2.13 10.75
CA SER A 200 4.26 3.43 11.21
C SER A 200 5.20 4.12 10.22
N ARG A 201 5.66 3.42 9.16
CA ARG A 201 6.60 3.96 8.16
C ARG A 201 5.93 4.82 7.09
N PHE A 202 4.61 4.77 6.99
CA PHE A 202 3.85 5.47 5.96
C PHE A 202 2.49 5.91 6.51
N ILE A 203 1.77 6.75 5.77
CA ILE A 203 0.43 7.20 6.17
C ILE A 203 -0.60 6.30 5.48
N THR A 204 -1.53 5.74 6.26
CA THR A 204 -2.71 5.05 5.73
C THR A 204 -3.94 5.92 5.94
N ILE A 205 -4.73 6.12 4.88
CA ILE A 205 -6.01 6.85 4.92
C ILE A 205 -7.12 5.83 4.70
N PRO A 206 -7.82 5.38 5.75
CA PRO A 206 -8.93 4.45 5.61
C PRO A 206 -10.13 5.16 4.95
N VAL A 207 -10.72 4.53 3.94
CA VAL A 207 -11.88 5.07 3.23
C VAL A 207 -13.13 4.25 3.56
N PHE A 208 -13.13 2.98 3.16
CA PHE A 208 -14.22 2.02 3.37
C PHE A 208 -13.69 0.74 4.02
N GLU A 209 -14.49 0.13 4.87
CA GLU A 209 -14.15 -1.14 5.52
C GLU A 209 -15.36 -2.08 5.49
N ASN A 210 -15.25 -3.17 4.73
CA ASN A 210 -16.28 -4.19 4.57
C ASN A 210 -17.65 -3.63 4.13
N GLU A 211 -17.64 -2.59 3.30
CA GLU A 211 -18.83 -1.91 2.81
C GLU A 211 -19.52 -2.68 1.69
N THR A 212 -20.85 -2.75 1.75
CA THR A 212 -21.66 -3.37 0.69
C THR A 212 -21.75 -2.45 -0.53
N ILE A 213 -21.64 -3.00 -1.73
CA ILE A 213 -22.05 -2.38 -3.00
C ILE A 213 -23.00 -3.34 -3.70
N ASN A 214 -24.27 -2.96 -3.88
CA ASN A 214 -25.34 -3.85 -4.34
C ASN A 214 -26.39 -3.09 -5.16
N PHE A 215 -27.46 -3.77 -5.56
CA PHE A 215 -28.63 -3.15 -6.15
C PHE A 215 -29.87 -3.46 -5.33
N SER A 216 -30.37 -2.46 -4.61
CA SER A 216 -31.57 -2.56 -3.78
C SER A 216 -32.26 -1.23 -3.61
N ASP A 217 -33.58 -1.20 -3.79
CA ASP A 217 -34.41 -0.02 -3.50
C ASP A 217 -34.38 0.39 -2.03
N ALA A 218 -33.95 -0.52 -1.13
CA ALA A 218 -33.76 -0.23 0.29
C ALA A 218 -32.41 0.44 0.60
N SER A 219 -31.49 0.50 -0.37
CA SER A 219 -30.17 1.11 -0.20
C SER A 219 -30.32 2.62 -0.02
N LYS A 220 -29.68 3.17 1.01
CA LYS A 220 -29.77 4.58 1.37
C LYS A 220 -28.49 5.07 2.03
N SER A 221 -28.17 6.34 1.82
CA SER A 221 -27.06 7.02 2.50
C SER A 221 -27.23 7.00 4.02
N ASP A 222 -26.10 6.99 4.72
CA ASP A 222 -26.01 7.29 6.15
C ASP A 222 -25.19 8.58 6.38
N GLN A 223 -24.84 8.87 7.63
CA GLN A 223 -24.11 10.09 7.99
C GLN A 223 -22.67 10.14 7.46
N ASN A 224 -22.06 8.98 7.22
CA ASN A 224 -20.65 8.85 6.83
C ASN A 224 -20.48 8.46 5.35
N ILE A 225 -21.40 7.65 4.82
CA ILE A 225 -21.33 7.08 3.47
C ILE A 225 -22.60 7.42 2.72
N GLN A 226 -22.43 8.11 1.60
CA GLN A 226 -23.50 8.35 0.66
C GLN A 226 -23.61 7.21 -0.34
N ARG A 227 -24.84 6.84 -0.67
CA ARG A 227 -25.16 5.74 -1.58
C ARG A 227 -26.02 6.25 -2.72
N PHE A 228 -25.64 5.91 -3.95
CA PHE A 228 -26.34 6.31 -5.18
C PHE A 228 -26.54 5.09 -6.09
N GLY A 229 -27.36 5.24 -7.14
CA GLY A 229 -27.63 4.17 -8.12
C GLY A 229 -28.17 2.89 -7.48
N ASN A 230 -29.12 3.03 -6.55
CA ASN A 230 -29.70 1.96 -5.74
C ASN A 230 -28.66 1.12 -4.99
N GLY A 231 -27.50 1.69 -4.64
CA GLY A 231 -26.44 1.06 -3.85
C GLY A 231 -25.19 0.64 -4.63
N THR A 232 -25.19 0.83 -5.94
CA THR A 232 -24.05 0.47 -6.82
C THR A 232 -22.88 1.44 -6.70
N ILE A 233 -23.10 2.60 -6.09
CA ILE A 233 -22.09 3.63 -5.82
C ILE A 233 -22.06 3.92 -4.33
N ILE A 234 -20.89 3.85 -3.73
CA ILE A 234 -20.61 4.38 -2.39
C ILE A 234 -19.65 5.56 -2.49
N LEU A 235 -19.89 6.61 -1.70
CA LEU A 235 -19.12 7.85 -1.75
C LEU A 235 -18.90 8.39 -0.33
N LYS A 236 -17.68 8.83 -0.06
CA LYS A 236 -17.29 9.44 1.23
C LYS A 236 -16.37 10.62 0.99
N LYS A 237 -16.49 11.63 1.85
CA LYS A 237 -15.57 12.77 1.86
C LYS A 237 -14.39 12.45 2.77
N ILE A 238 -13.17 12.61 2.27
CA ILE A 238 -11.94 12.38 3.05
C ILE A 238 -11.03 13.61 2.98
N LYS A 239 -10.31 13.86 4.08
CA LYS A 239 -9.29 14.91 4.15
C LYS A 239 -7.91 14.31 3.95
N LEU A 240 -7.19 14.76 2.94
CA LEU A 240 -5.83 14.33 2.64
C LEU A 240 -4.82 15.34 3.22
N PRO A 241 -3.69 14.86 3.79
CA PRO A 241 -2.62 15.75 4.22
C PRO A 241 -1.95 16.40 3.01
N GLU A 242 -1.10 17.39 3.24
CA GLU A 242 -0.16 17.83 2.21
C GLU A 242 0.75 16.67 1.82
N ILE A 243 0.89 16.41 0.52
CA ILE A 243 1.72 15.33 -0.04
C ILE A 243 2.80 15.98 -0.91
N LYS A 244 4.05 15.83 -0.49
CA LYS A 244 5.18 16.51 -1.12
C LYS A 244 5.54 15.87 -2.45
N GLN A 245 6.13 16.67 -3.34
CA GLN A 245 6.76 16.13 -4.55
C GLN A 245 7.81 15.08 -4.15
N GLY A 246 7.78 13.93 -4.83
CA GLY A 246 8.64 12.79 -4.55
C GLY A 246 8.04 11.72 -3.64
N ASN A 247 6.97 12.01 -2.89
CA ASN A 247 6.20 10.96 -2.21
C ASN A 247 5.45 10.11 -3.25
N THR A 248 5.17 8.85 -2.91
CA THR A 248 4.34 7.95 -3.74
C THR A 248 3.00 7.69 -3.08
N ILE A 249 1.98 7.43 -3.89
CA ILE A 249 0.59 7.27 -3.45
C ILE A 249 0.02 6.01 -4.07
N PHE A 250 -0.60 5.15 -3.27
CA PHE A 250 -1.30 3.95 -3.75
C PHE A 250 -2.75 3.94 -3.27
N ALA A 251 -3.66 3.50 -4.14
CA ALA A 251 -5.01 3.09 -3.76
C ALA A 251 -5.07 1.56 -3.69
N GLU A 252 -5.62 1.01 -2.61
CA GLU A 252 -5.80 -0.44 -2.43
C GLU A 252 -7.27 -0.76 -2.14
N LEU A 253 -7.88 -1.60 -2.99
CA LEU A 253 -9.23 -2.10 -2.83
C LEU A 253 -9.20 -3.63 -2.67
N LYS A 254 -9.93 -4.15 -1.69
CA LYS A 254 -10.21 -5.58 -1.55
C LYS A 254 -11.68 -5.81 -1.81
N GLN A 255 -12.03 -6.85 -2.57
CA GLN A 255 -13.40 -7.13 -2.95
C GLN A 255 -13.71 -8.62 -2.84
N LYS A 256 -14.93 -8.94 -2.41
CA LYS A 256 -15.52 -10.28 -2.59
C LYS A 256 -16.98 -10.19 -3.01
N SER A 257 -17.50 -11.22 -3.65
CA SER A 257 -18.93 -11.33 -3.91
C SER A 257 -19.65 -11.55 -2.58
N ASN A 258 -20.85 -10.99 -2.47
CA ASN A 258 -21.81 -11.26 -1.42
C ASN A 258 -23.16 -11.76 -1.99
N GLY A 259 -23.15 -12.20 -3.25
CA GLY A 259 -24.33 -12.71 -3.95
C GLY A 259 -24.16 -12.67 -5.47
N ASP A 260 -23.51 -11.64 -6.00
CA ASP A 260 -23.36 -11.46 -7.44
C ASP A 260 -22.37 -12.46 -8.06
N ALA A 261 -22.80 -13.16 -9.12
CA ALA A 261 -22.02 -14.19 -9.79
C ALA A 261 -21.13 -13.65 -10.92
N TYR A 262 -21.40 -12.42 -11.40
CA TYR A 262 -20.84 -11.91 -12.65
C TYR A 262 -19.55 -11.10 -12.46
N ASP A 263 -18.83 -10.93 -13.55
CA ASP A 263 -17.66 -10.08 -13.71
C ASP A 263 -18.08 -8.63 -14.04
N ARG A 264 -18.14 -7.80 -13.01
CA ARG A 264 -18.66 -6.44 -13.11
C ARG A 264 -17.57 -5.41 -13.36
N THR A 265 -17.91 -4.40 -14.15
CA THR A 265 -17.11 -3.18 -14.24
C THR A 265 -17.10 -2.48 -12.88
N GLY A 266 -15.90 -2.17 -12.40
CA GLY A 266 -15.67 -1.44 -11.16
C GLY A 266 -14.77 -0.23 -11.37
N SER A 267 -15.00 0.81 -10.58
CA SER A 267 -14.19 2.02 -10.60
C SER A 267 -14.01 2.59 -9.21
N VAL A 268 -12.76 2.84 -8.81
CA VAL A 268 -12.43 3.73 -7.69
C VAL A 268 -12.17 5.10 -8.28
N PHE A 269 -12.89 6.11 -7.80
CA PHE A 269 -12.86 7.44 -8.40
C PHE A 269 -12.85 8.56 -7.38
N ILE A 270 -12.39 9.73 -7.82
CA ILE A 270 -12.56 11.01 -7.11
C ILE A 270 -13.39 11.98 -7.95
N ILE A 271 -14.02 12.94 -7.29
CA ILE A 271 -14.81 13.98 -7.95
C ILE A 271 -14.10 15.33 -7.83
N PRO A 272 -13.48 15.83 -8.91
CA PRO A 272 -12.99 17.20 -9.04
C PRO A 272 -14.14 18.20 -8.83
N GLN A 273 -13.88 19.28 -8.07
CA GLN A 273 -14.87 20.31 -7.76
C GLN A 273 -14.34 21.73 -8.03
N GLU A 274 -13.34 21.85 -8.91
CA GLU A 274 -12.72 23.12 -9.28
C GLU A 274 -13.60 23.98 -10.21
N ARG A 275 -14.69 23.43 -10.75
CA ARG A 275 -15.67 24.13 -11.59
C ARG A 275 -17.07 24.06 -10.97
N ALA A 276 -17.99 24.87 -11.48
CA ALA A 276 -19.32 25.05 -10.90
C ALA A 276 -20.15 23.76 -10.84
N ILE A 277 -20.02 22.90 -11.85
CA ILE A 277 -20.66 21.60 -11.95
C ILE A 277 -19.59 20.53 -11.78
N SER A 278 -19.93 19.48 -11.04
CA SER A 278 -19.10 18.29 -10.88
C SER A 278 -19.94 17.04 -11.07
N TYR A 279 -19.31 15.88 -11.16
CA TYR A 279 -20.04 14.61 -11.20
C TYR A 279 -20.92 14.40 -9.95
N TYR A 280 -20.55 15.03 -8.83
CA TYR A 280 -21.38 15.05 -7.60
C TYR A 280 -22.71 15.78 -7.79
N THR A 281 -22.76 16.81 -8.65
CA THR A 281 -24.02 17.47 -9.02
C THR A 281 -24.96 16.46 -9.67
N GLY A 282 -24.45 15.65 -10.60
CA GLY A 282 -25.19 14.54 -11.21
C GLY A 282 -25.68 13.50 -10.21
N LEU A 283 -24.81 13.07 -9.29
CA LEU A 283 -25.17 12.09 -8.26
C LEU A 283 -26.26 12.61 -7.31
N SER A 284 -26.14 13.86 -6.84
CA SER A 284 -27.02 14.42 -5.81
C SER A 284 -28.30 15.04 -6.34
N GLN A 285 -28.31 15.54 -7.58
CA GLN A 285 -29.44 16.26 -8.18
C GLN A 285 -30.04 15.55 -9.40
N GLY A 286 -29.40 14.47 -9.86
CA GLY A 286 -29.84 13.66 -10.99
C GLY A 286 -29.04 13.91 -12.28
N VAL A 287 -28.96 12.89 -13.12
CA VAL A 287 -28.12 12.84 -14.33
C VAL A 287 -28.37 13.98 -15.32
N LYS A 288 -29.59 14.54 -15.35
CA LYS A 288 -29.98 15.66 -16.23
C LYS A 288 -29.23 16.98 -15.93
N THR A 289 -28.59 17.08 -14.77
CA THR A 289 -27.76 18.25 -14.40
C THR A 289 -26.36 18.20 -15.01
N LEU A 290 -25.93 17.04 -15.50
CA LEU A 290 -24.65 16.89 -16.16
C LEU A 290 -24.71 17.47 -17.59
N PRO A 291 -23.63 18.09 -18.08
CA PRO A 291 -23.58 18.59 -19.45
C PRO A 291 -23.83 17.47 -20.47
N VAL A 292 -24.64 17.76 -21.49
CA VAL A 292 -24.93 16.81 -22.56
C VAL A 292 -23.85 16.89 -23.64
N TYR A 293 -23.33 15.74 -24.04
CA TYR A 293 -22.44 15.53 -25.18
C TYR A 293 -23.19 14.84 -26.31
N GLN A 294 -23.00 15.34 -27.53
CA GLN A 294 -23.54 14.78 -28.76
C GLN A 294 -22.46 14.82 -29.83
N ASN A 295 -22.38 13.78 -30.66
CA ASN A 295 -21.34 13.66 -31.68
C ASN A 295 -21.87 13.31 -33.09
N GLY A 296 -23.17 13.50 -33.30
CA GLY A 296 -23.84 13.25 -34.58
C GLY A 296 -24.39 11.83 -34.76
N ASN A 297 -24.21 10.90 -33.81
CA ASN A 297 -24.77 9.55 -33.92
C ASN A 297 -26.26 9.42 -33.54
N GLY A 298 -26.95 10.54 -33.28
CA GLY A 298 -28.36 10.57 -32.88
C GLY A 298 -28.64 10.25 -31.40
N LYS A 299 -27.61 10.01 -30.58
CA LYS A 299 -27.74 9.79 -29.12
C LYS A 299 -27.16 10.97 -28.33
N SER A 300 -27.47 11.00 -27.04
CA SER A 300 -26.97 11.96 -26.06
C SER A 300 -26.23 11.23 -24.95
N TYR A 301 -25.18 11.84 -24.43
CA TYR A 301 -24.35 11.28 -23.36
C TYR A 301 -24.12 12.33 -22.28
N GLN A 302 -24.09 11.95 -21.01
CA GLN A 302 -24.12 12.92 -19.91
C GLN A 302 -22.78 12.97 -19.17
N GLY A 303 -22.22 14.16 -19.01
CA GLY A 303 -21.03 14.42 -18.19
C GLY A 303 -19.74 13.75 -18.68
N VAL A 304 -19.64 13.43 -19.97
CA VAL A 304 -18.52 12.63 -20.49
C VAL A 304 -17.29 13.44 -20.91
N THR A 305 -17.43 14.75 -21.15
CA THR A 305 -16.31 15.64 -21.54
C THR A 305 -16.27 16.86 -20.62
N ILE A 306 -15.07 17.41 -20.45
CA ILE A 306 -14.87 18.73 -19.85
C ILE A 306 -15.66 19.81 -20.59
N THR A 307 -16.22 20.77 -19.85
CA THR A 307 -16.84 22.00 -20.39
C THR A 307 -16.41 23.18 -19.50
N PRO A 308 -16.54 24.45 -19.92
CA PRO A 308 -16.14 25.61 -19.09
C PRO A 308 -16.61 25.55 -17.64
N ASP A 309 -17.76 24.95 -17.39
CA ASP A 309 -18.40 24.87 -16.07
C ASP A 309 -18.31 23.47 -15.41
N TYR A 310 -17.77 22.46 -16.09
CA TYR A 310 -17.79 21.07 -15.62
C TYR A 310 -16.46 20.33 -15.77
N LEU A 311 -16.10 19.52 -14.77
CA LEU A 311 -15.05 18.52 -14.85
C LEU A 311 -15.62 17.11 -14.71
N PRO A 312 -15.24 16.15 -15.59
CA PRO A 312 -15.57 14.75 -15.39
C PRO A 312 -14.80 14.17 -14.19
N PHE A 313 -15.33 13.09 -13.62
CA PHE A 313 -14.67 12.39 -12.51
C PHE A 313 -13.36 11.73 -12.96
N ILE A 314 -12.43 11.56 -12.02
CA ILE A 314 -11.13 10.91 -12.28
C ILE A 314 -11.16 9.50 -11.70
N GLU A 315 -10.84 8.52 -12.53
CA GLU A 315 -10.62 7.16 -12.07
C GLU A 315 -9.23 7.01 -11.46
N LEU A 316 -9.17 6.73 -10.17
CA LEU A 316 -7.94 6.30 -9.51
C LEU A 316 -7.55 4.91 -10.02
N MET A 317 -8.52 4.01 -10.11
CA MET A 317 -8.31 2.62 -10.50
C MET A 317 -9.57 2.07 -11.15
N ARG A 318 -9.46 1.55 -12.37
CA ARG A 318 -10.49 0.72 -13.00
C ARG A 318 -10.18 -0.73 -12.74
N PHE A 319 -11.17 -1.49 -12.33
CA PHE A 319 -11.03 -2.91 -12.02
C PHE A 319 -12.26 -3.69 -12.50
N PHE A 320 -12.12 -5.00 -12.58
CA PHE A 320 -13.21 -5.89 -12.93
C PHE A 320 -13.33 -6.95 -11.85
N THR A 321 -14.51 -7.11 -11.27
CA THR A 321 -14.71 -8.18 -10.29
C THR A 321 -14.52 -9.53 -10.97
N PRO A 322 -13.99 -10.54 -10.28
CA PRO A 322 -14.07 -11.88 -10.80
C PRO A 322 -15.49 -12.43 -10.62
N PHE A 323 -15.77 -13.55 -11.27
CA PHE A 323 -17.04 -14.26 -11.15
C PHE A 323 -17.24 -14.89 -9.76
N GLY A 324 -18.02 -14.24 -8.89
CA GLY A 324 -18.58 -14.88 -7.68
C GLY A 324 -17.60 -15.21 -6.55
N ILE A 325 -16.41 -14.62 -6.51
CA ILE A 325 -15.38 -14.96 -5.51
C ILE A 325 -15.87 -14.87 -4.06
N GLY A 326 -15.48 -15.86 -3.24
CA GLY A 326 -15.89 -15.96 -1.84
C GLY A 326 -17.26 -16.60 -1.72
N HIS A 327 -18.33 -15.90 -2.11
CA HIS A 327 -19.71 -16.35 -1.95
C HIS A 327 -20.04 -17.68 -2.66
N PHE A 328 -19.39 -17.95 -3.80
CA PHE A 328 -19.60 -19.17 -4.59
C PHE A 328 -18.56 -20.26 -4.35
N ASN A 329 -17.55 -20.02 -3.50
CA ASN A 329 -16.43 -20.95 -3.33
C ASN A 329 -16.87 -22.34 -2.86
N GLU A 330 -17.79 -22.42 -1.90
CA GLU A 330 -18.31 -23.69 -1.38
C GLU A 330 -19.40 -24.28 -2.29
N LYS A 331 -20.06 -23.44 -3.09
CA LYS A 331 -21.15 -23.83 -3.98
C LYS A 331 -20.66 -24.52 -5.25
N ILE A 332 -19.47 -24.16 -5.71
CA ILE A 332 -18.89 -24.65 -6.97
C ILE A 332 -17.59 -25.39 -6.65
N GLN A 333 -17.64 -26.72 -6.76
CA GLN A 333 -16.49 -27.57 -6.50
C GLN A 333 -15.96 -28.14 -7.80
N LEU A 334 -14.72 -27.79 -8.17
CA LEU A 334 -14.01 -28.34 -9.31
C LEU A 334 -12.71 -28.99 -8.85
N LYS A 335 -12.48 -30.25 -9.26
CA LYS A 335 -11.29 -31.01 -8.86
C LYS A 335 -10.01 -30.23 -9.20
N GLY A 336 -9.12 -30.10 -8.21
CA GLY A 336 -7.84 -29.41 -8.36
C GLY A 336 -7.93 -27.87 -8.33
N LYS A 337 -9.11 -27.29 -8.06
CA LYS A 337 -9.27 -25.83 -7.92
C LYS A 337 -9.63 -25.48 -6.47
N THR A 338 -8.70 -24.82 -5.78
CA THR A 338 -8.94 -24.18 -4.49
C THR A 338 -9.10 -22.69 -4.72
N TRP A 339 -10.32 -22.20 -4.57
CA TRP A 339 -10.68 -20.82 -4.88
C TRP A 339 -10.09 -19.83 -3.88
N GLN A 340 -9.67 -18.68 -4.37
CA GLN A 340 -9.29 -17.54 -3.55
C GLN A 340 -10.52 -16.95 -2.83
N SER A 341 -10.33 -16.31 -1.68
CA SER A 341 -11.45 -15.84 -0.84
C SER A 341 -11.89 -14.40 -1.12
N ASN A 342 -11.01 -13.59 -1.71
CA ASN A 342 -11.24 -12.20 -2.10
C ASN A 342 -10.21 -11.80 -3.17
N THR A 343 -10.45 -10.64 -3.79
CA THR A 343 -9.59 -10.10 -4.84
C THR A 343 -8.97 -8.78 -4.36
N PRO A 344 -7.64 -8.70 -4.25
CA PRO A 344 -6.95 -7.45 -3.99
C PRO A 344 -6.62 -6.72 -5.31
N TYR A 345 -6.83 -5.42 -5.32
CA TYR A 345 -6.43 -4.51 -6.38
C TYR A 345 -5.63 -3.38 -5.74
N ARG A 346 -4.43 -3.11 -6.25
CA ARG A 346 -3.59 -2.03 -5.73
C ARG A 346 -2.93 -1.32 -6.89
N GLN A 347 -3.11 0.00 -6.96
CA GLN A 347 -2.60 0.81 -8.06
C GLN A 347 -1.82 2.02 -7.54
N ASP A 348 -0.65 2.25 -8.14
CA ASP A 348 0.10 3.50 -7.98
C ASP A 348 -0.67 4.64 -8.69
N ILE A 349 -0.93 5.70 -7.93
CA ILE A 349 -1.64 6.91 -8.37
C ILE A 349 -0.82 8.18 -8.07
N THR A 350 0.51 8.04 -7.95
CA THR A 350 1.44 9.12 -7.62
C THR A 350 1.30 10.32 -8.57
N GLU A 351 1.00 10.07 -9.84
CA GLU A 351 0.80 11.10 -10.86
C GLU A 351 -0.42 11.98 -10.61
N LEU A 352 -1.38 11.53 -9.79
CA LEU A 352 -2.58 12.28 -9.42
C LEU A 352 -2.38 13.13 -8.17
N ARG A 353 -1.16 13.16 -7.59
CA ARG A 353 -0.82 13.95 -6.40
C ARG A 353 -1.32 15.41 -6.45
N PRO A 354 -1.19 16.17 -7.55
CA PRO A 354 -1.70 17.55 -7.61
C PRO A 354 -3.20 17.68 -7.34
N GLN A 355 -3.96 16.62 -7.63
CA GLN A 355 -5.41 16.58 -7.41
C GLN A 355 -5.83 16.02 -6.05
N LEU A 356 -4.86 15.57 -5.24
CA LEU A 356 -5.08 14.92 -3.93
C LEU A 356 -4.49 15.74 -2.77
N SER A 357 -3.29 16.28 -2.95
CA SER A 357 -2.49 16.90 -1.88
C SER A 357 -3.22 18.06 -1.19
N GLY A 358 -3.37 17.97 0.13
CA GLY A 358 -3.91 19.04 0.98
C GLY A 358 -5.39 19.34 0.75
N LYS A 359 -6.11 18.49 0.01
CA LYS A 359 -7.52 18.69 -0.34
C LYS A 359 -8.44 17.83 0.53
N GLU A 360 -9.66 18.32 0.71
CA GLU A 360 -10.78 17.48 1.08
C GLU A 360 -11.48 17.02 -0.21
N VAL A 361 -11.55 15.71 -0.44
CA VAL A 361 -12.01 15.15 -1.71
C VAL A 361 -13.14 14.16 -1.49
N TRP A 362 -14.09 14.14 -2.43
CA TRP A 362 -15.04 13.04 -2.56
C TRP A 362 -14.34 11.87 -3.25
N ILE A 363 -14.27 10.74 -2.56
CA ILE A 363 -13.76 9.47 -3.08
C ILE A 363 -14.88 8.43 -3.04
N GLY A 364 -14.97 7.64 -4.11
CA GLY A 364 -16.03 6.64 -4.26
C GLY A 364 -15.54 5.34 -4.85
N ALA A 365 -16.37 4.32 -4.68
CA ALA A 365 -16.26 3.04 -5.35
C ALA A 365 -17.59 2.72 -6.02
N PHE A 366 -17.50 2.24 -7.26
CA PHE A 366 -18.62 1.78 -8.08
C PHE A 366 -18.40 0.34 -8.49
N ILE A 367 -19.46 -0.47 -8.46
CA ILE A 367 -19.54 -1.77 -9.10
C ILE A 367 -20.93 -1.89 -9.74
N GLY A 368 -20.99 -1.88 -11.07
CA GLY A 368 -22.25 -1.95 -11.82
C GLY A 368 -22.88 -3.33 -11.72
N ASN A 369 -23.92 -3.49 -10.91
CA ASN A 369 -24.58 -4.76 -10.67
C ASN A 369 -26.09 -4.60 -10.46
N TYR A 370 -26.80 -5.73 -10.51
CA TYR A 370 -28.24 -5.83 -10.27
C TYR A 370 -28.58 -6.84 -9.16
N ASP A 371 -27.59 -7.26 -8.37
CA ASP A 371 -27.79 -8.26 -7.33
C ASP A 371 -28.07 -7.62 -5.96
N LYS A 372 -29.01 -8.19 -5.21
CA LYS A 372 -29.40 -7.66 -3.89
C LYS A 372 -28.31 -7.85 -2.84
N GLY A 373 -27.54 -8.95 -2.91
CA GLY A 373 -26.40 -9.20 -2.04
C GLY A 373 -25.16 -8.42 -2.47
N GLY A 374 -24.94 -8.34 -3.78
CA GLY A 374 -23.91 -7.56 -4.44
C GLY A 374 -22.51 -8.02 -4.06
N HIS A 375 -21.69 -7.06 -3.64
CA HIS A 375 -20.28 -7.21 -3.30
C HIS A 375 -19.98 -6.56 -1.95
N GLN A 376 -18.88 -6.97 -1.34
CA GLN A 376 -18.31 -6.31 -0.16
C GLN A 376 -16.90 -5.81 -0.49
N VAL A 377 -16.60 -4.56 -0.13
CA VAL A 377 -15.31 -3.91 -0.41
C VAL A 377 -14.67 -3.24 0.81
N SER A 378 -13.34 -3.20 0.83
CA SER A 378 -12.56 -2.31 1.69
C SER A 378 -11.61 -1.49 0.82
N LEU A 379 -11.47 -0.20 1.10
CA LEU A 379 -10.64 0.73 0.33
C LEU A 379 -9.80 1.58 1.29
N GLU A 380 -8.50 1.65 1.01
CA GLU A 380 -7.57 2.57 1.68
C GLU A 380 -6.64 3.25 0.67
N LEU A 381 -6.14 4.43 1.04
CA LEU A 381 -5.00 5.06 0.36
C LEU A 381 -3.78 4.96 1.25
N SER A 382 -2.60 4.81 0.64
CA SER A 382 -1.31 4.86 1.36
C SER A 382 -0.38 5.89 0.73
N ILE A 383 0.25 6.72 1.56
CA ILE A 383 1.21 7.75 1.16
C ILE A 383 2.56 7.38 1.75
N HIS A 384 3.55 7.13 0.89
CA HIS A 384 4.88 6.67 1.31
C HIS A 384 5.87 7.84 1.22
N PRO A 385 6.74 8.01 2.23
CA PRO A 385 7.65 9.14 2.34
C PRO A 385 8.88 9.01 1.43
N ASP A 386 8.65 8.63 0.17
CA ASP A 386 9.67 8.55 -0.87
C ASP A 386 10.15 9.94 -1.31
N GLN A 387 11.24 9.94 -2.08
CA GLN A 387 11.81 11.10 -2.75
C GLN A 387 12.05 10.81 -4.24
N GLN A 388 11.08 10.14 -4.88
CA GLN A 388 11.19 9.75 -6.29
C GLN A 388 11.30 10.98 -7.21
N LYS A 389 12.02 10.83 -8.33
CA LYS A 389 12.29 11.91 -9.31
C LYS A 389 11.81 11.56 -10.72
N ILE A 390 10.95 10.56 -10.86
CA ILE A 390 10.46 9.99 -12.11
C ILE A 390 9.14 10.66 -12.50
N VAL A 391 8.16 10.65 -11.60
CA VAL A 391 6.84 11.28 -11.78
C VAL A 391 6.92 12.72 -11.28
N ASN A 392 7.01 13.67 -12.21
CA ASN A 392 7.30 15.08 -11.93
C ASN A 392 6.19 16.05 -12.35
N ASN A 393 5.03 15.54 -12.77
CA ASN A 393 3.92 16.41 -13.15
C ASN A 393 3.44 17.22 -11.93
N ASN A 394 3.10 18.47 -12.16
CA ASN A 394 2.51 19.38 -11.16
C ASN A 394 1.10 19.83 -11.57
N PHE A 395 0.61 19.34 -12.71
CA PHE A 395 -0.65 19.68 -13.33
C PHE A 395 -1.45 18.41 -13.66
N VAL A 396 -2.74 18.42 -13.32
CA VAL A 396 -3.71 17.35 -13.59
C VAL A 396 -5.02 17.98 -14.05
N LEU A 397 -5.50 17.61 -15.25
CA LEU A 397 -6.77 18.07 -15.80
C LEU A 397 -7.57 16.90 -16.39
N PRO A 398 -8.73 16.53 -15.80
CA PRO A 398 -9.61 15.53 -16.40
C PRO A 398 -10.29 16.09 -17.65
N VAL A 399 -10.03 15.49 -18.80
CA VAL A 399 -10.53 15.98 -20.09
C VAL A 399 -11.79 15.23 -20.54
N PHE A 400 -11.86 13.93 -20.30
CA PHE A 400 -13.05 13.12 -20.60
C PHE A 400 -13.12 11.87 -19.72
N ASN A 401 -14.33 11.38 -19.51
CA ASN A 401 -14.60 10.07 -18.90
C ASN A 401 -15.98 9.56 -19.37
N THR A 402 -15.98 8.55 -20.22
CA THR A 402 -17.20 7.95 -20.76
C THR A 402 -17.78 6.87 -19.87
N THR A 403 -17.03 6.42 -18.86
CA THR A 403 -17.46 5.35 -17.95
C THR A 403 -18.71 5.80 -17.21
N ASN A 404 -19.82 5.15 -17.47
CA ASN A 404 -21.10 5.50 -16.90
C ASN A 404 -21.24 4.93 -15.48
N VAL A 405 -20.47 5.45 -14.52
CA VAL A 405 -20.59 5.08 -13.10
C VAL A 405 -22.03 5.22 -12.58
N MET A 406 -22.81 6.15 -13.16
CA MET A 406 -24.24 6.32 -12.94
C MET A 406 -25.11 5.43 -13.85
N GLU A 407 -24.65 4.23 -14.25
CA GLU A 407 -25.38 3.24 -15.05
C GLU A 407 -26.78 2.99 -14.47
N MET A 408 -26.85 2.64 -13.18
CA MET A 408 -28.11 2.44 -12.44
C MET A 408 -28.73 3.75 -11.93
N ALA A 409 -28.29 4.90 -12.44
CA ALA A 409 -28.82 6.23 -12.11
C ALA A 409 -29.10 7.08 -13.37
N GLY A 410 -29.25 6.42 -14.53
CA GLY A 410 -29.74 7.02 -15.77
C GLY A 410 -28.67 7.60 -16.69
N GLN A 411 -27.38 7.34 -16.46
CA GLN A 411 -26.32 7.71 -17.40
C GLN A 411 -26.15 6.64 -18.48
N ASP A 412 -26.25 7.06 -19.74
CA ASP A 412 -26.22 6.15 -20.89
C ASP A 412 -24.88 5.43 -21.06
N TYR A 413 -24.93 4.18 -21.55
CA TYR A 413 -23.72 3.46 -21.95
C TYR A 413 -22.95 4.20 -23.06
N PRO A 414 -21.61 4.17 -23.04
CA PRO A 414 -20.77 4.95 -23.95
C PRO A 414 -20.67 4.33 -25.34
N THR A 415 -21.78 4.42 -26.07
CA THR A 415 -21.97 3.90 -27.43
C THR A 415 -21.60 4.92 -28.51
N MET A 416 -20.89 5.99 -28.13
CA MET A 416 -20.62 7.14 -29.01
C MET A 416 -19.63 6.85 -30.14
N PHE A 417 -18.86 5.77 -30.05
CA PHE A 417 -17.76 5.49 -30.98
C PHE A 417 -18.22 4.89 -32.32
N ASN A 418 -19.53 4.70 -32.52
CA ASN A 418 -20.08 4.39 -33.84
C ASN A 418 -20.11 5.60 -34.80
N SER A 419 -19.81 6.81 -34.31
CA SER A 419 -19.56 8.00 -35.12
C SER A 419 -18.06 8.26 -35.21
N ASP A 420 -17.58 8.67 -36.38
CA ASP A 420 -16.17 9.04 -36.60
C ASP A 420 -15.71 10.17 -35.67
N LYS A 421 -16.64 11.01 -35.18
CA LYS A 421 -16.29 12.04 -34.19
C LYS A 421 -15.84 11.44 -32.85
N GLY A 422 -16.33 10.26 -32.48
CA GLY A 422 -16.02 9.59 -31.21
C GLY A 422 -16.25 10.51 -30.01
N VAL A 423 -15.24 10.63 -29.15
CA VAL A 423 -15.19 11.61 -28.05
C VAL A 423 -14.23 12.73 -28.41
N GLU A 424 -14.69 13.97 -28.42
CA GLU A 424 -13.87 15.16 -28.66
C GLU A 424 -14.06 16.15 -27.51
N ALA A 425 -12.95 16.55 -26.87
CA ALA A 425 -12.94 17.46 -25.73
C ALA A 425 -12.07 18.69 -26.05
N GLU A 426 -12.65 19.89 -25.94
CA GLU A 426 -11.93 21.16 -26.02
C GLU A 426 -11.56 21.65 -24.62
N PHE A 427 -10.32 22.10 -24.44
CA PHE A 427 -9.85 22.70 -23.20
C PHE A 427 -8.90 23.87 -23.48
N THR A 428 -8.62 24.66 -22.44
CA THR A 428 -7.70 25.81 -22.52
C THR A 428 -6.65 25.69 -21.44
N LEU A 429 -5.38 25.80 -21.83
CA LEU A 429 -4.25 25.90 -20.93
C LEU A 429 -3.91 27.37 -20.68
N THR A 430 -3.80 27.76 -19.42
CA THR A 430 -3.41 29.13 -19.04
C THR A 430 -1.90 29.35 -19.09
N LYS A 431 -1.11 28.27 -19.13
CA LYS A 431 0.35 28.26 -19.24
C LYS A 431 0.80 27.18 -20.22
N ASP A 432 2.02 27.32 -20.73
CA ASP A 432 2.71 26.23 -21.44
C ASP A 432 2.82 25.01 -20.52
N LEU A 433 2.67 23.82 -21.11
CA LEU A 433 2.71 22.55 -20.37
C LEU A 433 3.79 21.65 -20.98
N LYS A 434 4.87 21.44 -20.23
CA LYS A 434 5.98 20.58 -20.64
C LYS A 434 5.69 19.11 -20.35
N ASN A 435 6.25 18.23 -21.18
CA ASN A 435 6.14 16.78 -21.04
C ASN A 435 4.68 16.34 -20.80
N ALA A 436 3.75 16.92 -21.56
CA ALA A 436 2.35 16.63 -21.46
C ALA A 436 2.10 15.15 -21.78
N GLN A 437 1.27 14.51 -20.97
CA GLN A 437 0.87 13.12 -21.13
C GLN A 437 -0.64 12.99 -20.99
N LEU A 438 -1.25 12.14 -21.80
CA LEU A 438 -2.60 11.66 -21.55
C LEU A 438 -2.51 10.34 -20.79
N ARG A 439 -2.92 10.36 -19.52
CA ARG A 439 -3.24 9.14 -18.78
C ARG A 439 -4.57 8.62 -19.31
N TYR A 440 -4.51 7.55 -20.09
CA TYR A 440 -5.64 6.99 -20.81
C TYR A 440 -5.98 5.59 -20.27
N ILE A 441 -7.21 5.38 -19.80
CA ILE A 441 -7.74 4.07 -19.42
C ILE A 441 -8.82 3.70 -20.41
N THR A 442 -8.75 2.52 -21.01
CA THR A 442 -9.71 2.05 -22.01
C THR A 442 -10.07 0.58 -21.78
N THR A 443 -11.35 0.24 -21.92
CA THR A 443 -11.85 -1.14 -21.98
C THR A 443 -13.01 -1.25 -22.95
N GLY A 444 -12.98 -2.28 -23.80
CA GLY A 444 -14.05 -2.63 -24.74
C GLY A 444 -15.03 -3.62 -24.12
N HIS A 445 -16.32 -3.47 -24.44
CA HIS A 445 -17.42 -4.23 -23.86
C HIS A 445 -18.43 -4.64 -24.95
N GLY A 446 -19.15 -5.72 -24.68
CA GLY A 446 -20.14 -6.31 -25.57
C GLY A 446 -20.03 -7.83 -25.47
N GLY A 447 -20.77 -8.43 -24.54
CA GLY A 447 -20.55 -9.81 -24.07
C GLY A 447 -21.06 -10.91 -25.01
N TRP A 448 -20.72 -10.86 -26.29
CA TRP A 448 -21.00 -11.92 -27.28
C TRP A 448 -19.83 -12.05 -28.25
N GLY A 449 -19.79 -13.12 -29.07
CA GLY A 449 -18.61 -13.49 -29.87
C GLY A 449 -18.03 -12.37 -30.76
N GLU A 450 -18.88 -11.52 -31.34
CA GLU A 450 -18.49 -10.39 -32.20
C GLU A 450 -18.52 -9.03 -31.47
N GLY A 451 -18.82 -9.02 -30.18
CA GLY A 451 -18.87 -7.82 -29.38
C GLY A 451 -17.47 -7.33 -29.00
N ASP A 452 -17.35 -6.04 -28.70
CA ASP A 452 -16.03 -5.38 -28.52
C ASP A 452 -15.30 -5.84 -27.25
N GLU A 453 -15.94 -6.62 -26.37
CA GLU A 453 -15.24 -7.34 -25.28
C GLU A 453 -14.22 -8.34 -25.83
N PHE A 454 -14.60 -9.08 -26.88
CA PHE A 454 -13.85 -10.22 -27.43
C PHE A 454 -13.23 -9.95 -28.80
N VAL A 455 -13.46 -8.76 -29.38
CA VAL A 455 -12.87 -8.34 -30.65
C VAL A 455 -11.92 -7.16 -30.43
N PRO A 456 -10.62 -7.28 -30.78
CA PRO A 456 -9.66 -6.20 -30.62
C PRO A 456 -9.98 -5.01 -31.54
N LYS A 457 -10.12 -3.79 -30.99
CA LYS A 457 -10.35 -2.56 -31.76
C LYS A 457 -9.27 -1.51 -31.50
N GLU A 458 -8.71 -0.94 -32.57
CA GLU A 458 -7.72 0.13 -32.45
C GLU A 458 -8.32 1.37 -31.80
N ASN A 459 -7.65 1.90 -30.78
CA ASN A 459 -7.94 3.17 -30.14
C ASN A 459 -7.00 4.22 -30.73
N ALA A 460 -7.54 5.19 -31.45
CA ALA A 460 -6.78 6.28 -32.08
C ALA A 460 -7.00 7.60 -31.32
N ILE A 461 -5.91 8.22 -30.89
CA ILE A 461 -5.89 9.45 -30.09
C ILE A 461 -5.31 10.58 -30.93
N TYR A 462 -6.03 11.70 -30.97
CA TYR A 462 -5.68 12.90 -31.72
C TYR A 462 -5.54 14.09 -30.78
N VAL A 463 -4.59 14.98 -31.08
CA VAL A 463 -4.42 16.29 -30.44
C VAL A 463 -4.45 17.34 -31.54
N ASP A 464 -5.29 18.36 -31.40
CA ASP A 464 -5.44 19.46 -32.36
C ASP A 464 -5.67 18.95 -33.80
N GLY A 465 -6.48 17.90 -33.94
CA GLY A 465 -6.80 17.25 -35.21
C GLY A 465 -5.71 16.33 -35.79
N LYS A 466 -4.56 16.19 -35.14
CA LYS A 466 -3.46 15.32 -35.58
C LYS A 466 -3.39 14.04 -34.76
N LEU A 467 -3.27 12.89 -35.43
CA LEU A 467 -3.05 11.60 -34.78
C LEU A 467 -1.72 11.64 -34.00
N VAL A 468 -1.77 11.34 -32.70
CA VAL A 468 -0.59 11.28 -31.83
C VAL A 468 -0.25 9.86 -31.38
N HIS A 469 -1.25 8.99 -31.26
CA HIS A 469 -1.07 7.61 -30.82
C HIS A 469 -2.20 6.73 -31.32
N ALA A 470 -1.88 5.49 -31.69
CA ALA A 470 -2.85 4.45 -32.00
C ALA A 470 -2.33 3.12 -31.44
N PHE A 471 -3.22 2.35 -30.80
CA PHE A 471 -2.88 1.03 -30.28
C PHE A 471 -4.13 0.16 -30.11
N ILE A 472 -3.95 -1.15 -30.08
CA ILE A 472 -5.03 -2.10 -29.82
C ILE A 472 -4.92 -2.55 -28.35
N PRO A 473 -5.87 -2.14 -27.47
CA PRO A 473 -5.83 -2.49 -26.07
C PRO A 473 -6.34 -3.93 -25.89
N TRP A 474 -5.45 -4.88 -25.59
CA TRP A 474 -5.77 -6.31 -25.59
C TRP A 474 -5.00 -7.07 -24.51
N ARG A 475 -5.65 -8.04 -23.84
CA ARG A 475 -5.09 -8.89 -22.79
C ARG A 475 -5.26 -10.36 -23.18
N THR A 476 -4.19 -11.15 -23.02
CA THR A 476 -4.13 -12.58 -23.39
C THR A 476 -3.75 -13.49 -22.22
N ASP A 477 -3.66 -12.93 -21.02
CA ASP A 477 -3.20 -13.57 -19.79
C ASP A 477 -4.35 -13.95 -18.84
N CYS A 478 -5.61 -13.81 -19.26
CA CYS A 478 -6.78 -13.93 -18.37
C CYS A 478 -6.91 -15.29 -17.68
N GLY A 479 -6.51 -16.38 -18.33
CA GLY A 479 -6.48 -17.72 -17.71
C GLY A 479 -5.61 -17.83 -16.46
N SER A 480 -4.65 -16.90 -16.26
CA SER A 480 -3.81 -16.83 -15.06
C SER A 480 -4.62 -16.55 -13.78
N TYR A 481 -5.81 -15.96 -13.92
CA TYR A 481 -6.67 -15.54 -12.80
C TYR A 481 -7.82 -16.51 -12.54
N ARG A 482 -7.77 -17.73 -13.10
CA ARG A 482 -8.85 -18.73 -13.00
C ARG A 482 -9.30 -19.00 -11.55
N LEU A 483 -8.37 -19.02 -10.60
CA LEU A 483 -8.67 -19.33 -9.19
C LEU A 483 -9.39 -18.21 -8.42
N PHE A 484 -9.51 -17.02 -9.00
CA PHE A 484 -10.37 -15.95 -8.47
C PHE A 484 -11.82 -16.08 -8.95
N ASN A 485 -12.10 -16.92 -9.94
CA ASN A 485 -13.34 -16.90 -10.71
C ASN A 485 -14.20 -18.18 -10.52
N PRO A 486 -14.67 -18.51 -9.31
CA PRO A 486 -15.43 -19.74 -9.08
C PRO A 486 -16.70 -19.85 -9.94
N ALA A 487 -17.42 -18.75 -10.15
CA ALA A 487 -18.71 -18.74 -10.86
C ALA A 487 -18.61 -18.49 -12.37
N SER A 488 -17.41 -18.52 -12.94
CA SER A 488 -17.23 -18.33 -14.37
C SER A 488 -17.84 -19.48 -15.15
N GLY A 489 -18.58 -19.17 -16.22
CA GLY A 489 -19.12 -20.18 -17.13
C GLY A 489 -18.02 -21.05 -17.73
N ASN A 490 -18.32 -22.33 -17.92
CA ASN A 490 -17.45 -23.31 -18.57
C ASN A 490 -18.09 -23.75 -19.89
N PHE A 491 -17.33 -23.72 -20.98
CA PHE A 491 -17.80 -24.00 -22.33
C PHE A 491 -17.37 -25.40 -22.81
N GLU A 492 -17.97 -25.86 -23.90
CA GLU A 492 -17.74 -27.21 -24.46
C GLU A 492 -16.32 -27.39 -25.02
N ASP A 493 -15.65 -26.31 -25.41
CA ASP A 493 -14.25 -26.30 -25.86
C ASP A 493 -13.23 -26.50 -24.71
N GLY A 494 -13.71 -26.59 -23.47
CA GLY A 494 -12.91 -26.78 -22.27
C GLY A 494 -12.41 -25.48 -21.62
N LEU A 495 -12.71 -24.32 -22.20
CA LEU A 495 -12.36 -23.01 -21.63
C LEU A 495 -13.42 -22.54 -20.63
N SER A 496 -13.00 -21.63 -19.74
CA SER A 496 -13.91 -20.85 -18.90
C SER A 496 -14.00 -19.43 -19.43
N SER A 497 -15.13 -18.73 -19.21
CA SER A 497 -15.28 -17.33 -19.63
C SER A 497 -14.17 -16.43 -19.08
N SER A 498 -13.71 -16.66 -17.85
CA SER A 498 -12.60 -15.92 -17.23
C SER A 498 -11.27 -16.08 -17.96
N ASP A 499 -11.13 -17.09 -18.81
CA ASP A 499 -9.88 -17.44 -19.46
C ASP A 499 -9.72 -16.73 -20.81
N LEU A 500 -10.84 -16.27 -21.39
CA LEU A 500 -10.88 -15.63 -22.69
C LEU A 500 -10.09 -14.31 -22.71
N SER A 501 -9.33 -14.11 -23.79
CA SER A 501 -8.67 -12.84 -24.10
C SER A 501 -9.70 -11.75 -24.36
N ARG A 502 -9.38 -10.51 -23.97
CA ARG A 502 -10.34 -9.41 -23.91
C ARG A 502 -9.72 -8.07 -24.24
N SER A 503 -10.58 -7.10 -24.58
CA SER A 503 -10.24 -5.70 -24.85
C SER A 503 -9.81 -4.95 -23.58
N ASN A 504 -8.59 -5.28 -23.12
CA ASN A 504 -7.80 -4.63 -22.06
C ASN A 504 -8.14 -4.96 -20.60
N TRP A 505 -8.93 -6.00 -20.35
CA TRP A 505 -9.29 -6.38 -19.00
C TRP A 505 -9.41 -7.89 -18.84
N CYS A 506 -9.23 -8.38 -17.61
CA CYS A 506 -9.53 -9.75 -17.23
C CYS A 506 -10.34 -9.73 -15.93
N PRO A 507 -11.35 -10.61 -15.76
CA PRO A 507 -12.10 -10.75 -14.51
C PRO A 507 -11.20 -11.01 -13.32
N GLY A 508 -11.25 -10.13 -12.31
CA GLY A 508 -10.39 -10.18 -11.12
C GLY A 508 -9.09 -9.38 -11.23
N THR A 509 -8.99 -8.43 -12.18
CA THR A 509 -7.79 -7.58 -12.34
C THR A 509 -8.10 -6.10 -12.46
N THR A 510 -7.08 -5.27 -12.25
CA THR A 510 -7.08 -3.86 -12.67
C THR A 510 -6.84 -3.74 -14.17
N THR A 511 -7.37 -2.70 -14.79
CA THR A 511 -6.91 -2.23 -16.10
C THR A 511 -5.92 -1.09 -15.91
N ASN A 512 -4.69 -1.30 -16.36
CA ASN A 512 -3.63 -0.29 -16.24
C ASN A 512 -3.93 0.91 -17.16
N PRO A 513 -3.68 2.15 -16.69
CA PRO A 513 -3.60 3.30 -17.57
C PRO A 513 -2.39 3.16 -18.51
N VAL A 514 -2.53 3.64 -19.73
CA VAL A 514 -1.40 3.94 -20.60
C VAL A 514 -1.08 5.44 -20.52
N TYR A 515 0.21 5.78 -20.51
CA TYR A 515 0.68 7.17 -20.44
C TYR A 515 1.17 7.60 -21.82
N ILE A 516 0.28 8.25 -22.59
CA ILE A 516 0.56 8.64 -23.97
C ILE A 516 1.28 10.00 -23.97
N ASN A 517 2.51 10.04 -24.47
CA ASN A 517 3.26 11.28 -24.59
C ASN A 517 2.64 12.19 -25.66
N LEU A 518 2.28 13.42 -25.29
CA LEU A 518 1.73 14.45 -26.19
C LEU A 518 2.78 15.49 -26.60
N GLY A 519 3.98 15.44 -25.98
CA GLY A 519 5.04 16.45 -26.18
C GLY A 519 4.83 17.68 -25.30
N ASN A 520 5.24 18.86 -25.79
CA ASN A 520 4.99 20.11 -25.09
C ASN A 520 3.77 20.79 -25.70
N LEU A 521 2.82 21.24 -24.87
CA LEU A 521 1.66 22.00 -25.29
C LEU A 521 1.84 23.47 -24.93
N LYS A 522 1.29 24.38 -25.73
CA LYS A 522 1.37 25.82 -25.49
C LYS A 522 0.19 26.31 -24.66
N ALA A 523 0.34 27.46 -24.02
CA ALA A 523 -0.82 28.17 -23.50
C ALA A 523 -1.80 28.45 -24.66
N GLY A 524 -3.09 28.27 -24.42
CA GLY A 524 -4.13 28.45 -25.43
C GLY A 524 -5.13 27.30 -25.50
N LYS A 525 -5.94 27.32 -26.55
CA LYS A 525 -6.97 26.30 -26.82
C LYS A 525 -6.35 25.07 -27.45
N HIS A 526 -6.78 23.90 -26.99
CA HIS A 526 -6.42 22.61 -27.52
C HIS A 526 -7.63 21.69 -27.60
N THR A 527 -7.57 20.70 -28.49
CA THR A 527 -8.55 19.62 -28.55
C THR A 527 -7.87 18.26 -28.38
N ILE A 528 -8.51 17.36 -27.63
CA ILE A 528 -8.17 15.93 -27.62
C ILE A 528 -9.37 15.17 -28.15
N GLN A 529 -9.12 14.25 -29.08
CA GLN A 529 -10.15 13.39 -29.66
C GLN A 529 -9.74 11.92 -29.58
N VAL A 530 -10.71 11.05 -29.30
CA VAL A 530 -10.57 9.59 -29.30
C VAL A 530 -11.54 8.99 -30.31
N LYS A 531 -11.01 8.16 -31.21
CA LYS A 531 -11.78 7.39 -32.19
C LYS A 531 -11.53 5.90 -31.99
N ILE A 532 -12.60 5.11 -32.07
CA ILE A 532 -12.56 3.65 -31.94
C ILE A 532 -13.56 3.08 -32.95
N PRO A 533 -13.21 2.07 -33.75
CA PRO A 533 -14.15 1.44 -34.69
C PRO A 533 -15.11 0.51 -33.92
N GLN A 534 -16.08 1.10 -33.24
CA GLN A 534 -17.04 0.38 -32.39
C GLN A 534 -17.82 -0.67 -33.18
N GLY A 535 -17.98 -1.86 -32.60
CA GLY A 535 -18.76 -2.95 -33.19
C GLY A 535 -20.23 -2.57 -33.37
N ALA A 536 -20.84 -3.15 -34.41
CA ALA A 536 -22.28 -3.05 -34.62
C ALA A 536 -23.05 -3.81 -33.52
N PRO A 537 -24.28 -3.40 -33.20
CA PRO A 537 -25.13 -4.13 -32.25
C PRO A 537 -25.59 -5.48 -32.84
N GLU A 538 -25.90 -6.43 -31.96
CA GLU A 538 -26.53 -7.71 -32.30
C GLU A 538 -27.78 -7.91 -31.43
N GLY A 539 -28.96 -7.78 -32.05
CA GLY A 539 -30.22 -7.80 -31.30
C GLY A 539 -30.29 -6.66 -30.27
N SER A 540 -30.48 -7.00 -28.99
CA SER A 540 -30.45 -6.04 -27.88
C SER A 540 -29.04 -5.77 -27.34
N SER A 541 -28.03 -6.51 -27.78
CA SER A 541 -26.64 -6.35 -27.34
C SER A 541 -25.97 -5.21 -28.08
N GLN A 542 -25.22 -4.38 -27.35
CA GLN A 542 -24.48 -3.24 -27.91
C GLN A 542 -23.03 -3.27 -27.44
N SER A 543 -22.11 -2.97 -28.37
CA SER A 543 -20.73 -2.70 -28.00
C SER A 543 -20.61 -1.28 -27.46
N PHE A 544 -19.79 -1.09 -26.44
CA PHE A 544 -19.50 0.21 -25.87
C PHE A 544 -18.08 0.27 -25.31
N TRP A 545 -17.56 1.48 -25.13
CA TRP A 545 -16.18 1.69 -24.67
C TRP A 545 -16.14 2.62 -23.47
N ASN A 546 -15.69 2.07 -22.34
CA ASN A 546 -15.38 2.86 -21.16
C ASN A 546 -13.98 3.44 -21.35
N VAL A 547 -13.86 4.76 -21.51
CA VAL A 547 -12.59 5.45 -21.70
C VAL A 547 -12.49 6.67 -20.80
N SER A 548 -11.34 6.88 -20.17
CA SER A 548 -11.06 8.09 -19.41
C SER A 548 -9.70 8.66 -19.78
N GLY A 549 -9.62 9.99 -19.79
CA GLY A 549 -8.45 10.76 -20.19
C GLY A 549 -8.17 11.86 -19.17
N VAL A 550 -6.98 11.81 -18.58
CA VAL A 550 -6.48 12.86 -17.70
C VAL A 550 -5.20 13.42 -18.28
N LEU A 551 -5.19 14.72 -18.57
CA LEU A 551 -4.01 15.44 -19.02
C LEU A 551 -3.10 15.71 -17.83
N LEU A 552 -1.85 15.30 -17.96
CA LEU A 552 -0.77 15.49 -16.99
C LEU A 552 0.30 16.36 -17.61
N GLY A 553 1.05 17.11 -16.81
CA GLY A 553 2.24 17.80 -17.30
C GLY A 553 2.94 18.66 -16.25
N GLN A 554 3.94 19.39 -16.71
CA GLN A 554 4.71 20.31 -15.88
C GLN A 554 4.54 21.75 -16.39
N GLU A 555 3.85 22.58 -15.62
CA GLU A 555 3.82 24.05 -15.82
C GLU A 555 5.20 24.68 -15.58
#